data_AF-A0A2E5IQW3-F1
#
_entry.id   AF-A0A2E5IQW3-F1
#
_cell.length_a   1.000
_cell.length_b   1.000
_cell.length_c   1.000
_cell.angle_alpha   90.00
_cell.angle_beta   90.00
_cell.angle_gamma   90.00
#
_symmetry.space_group_name_H-M   'P 1'
#
loop_
_entity.id
_entity.type
_entity.pdbx_description
1 polymer ?
#
loop_
_entity_poly.entity_id
_entity_poly.type
_entity_poly.pdbx_seq_one_letter_code
_entity_poly.pdbx_strand_id
1 'polypeptide(L)'
;MNKLVSLVILIVIYGGVYSYAQQSVDSMLFYPVDKKLEKAIYKTTKKHALFSYNIANITTPGFEPILYPEDQAELNAIIPNNSELREKVLLEHMSASMARNRNLQASYLSLYKKRFDTYRQIATIGKR
;
A
#
# COMPACT_ATOMS: atom_id res chain seq x y z
N MET A 1 32.31 18.03 -45.28
CA MET A 1 32.00 17.80 -43.85
C MET A 1 32.97 16.75 -43.34
N ASN A 2 33.75 17.05 -42.30
CA ASN A 2 34.90 16.22 -41.91
C ASN A 2 34.41 14.92 -41.24
N LYS A 3 34.86 13.74 -41.68
CA LYS A 3 34.35 12.43 -41.23
C LYS A 3 34.42 12.25 -39.70
N LEU A 4 35.41 12.88 -39.07
CA LEU A 4 35.58 12.93 -37.61
C LEU A 4 34.41 13.66 -36.90
N VAL A 5 33.89 14.73 -37.49
CA VAL A 5 32.79 15.52 -36.90
C VAL A 5 31.48 14.72 -36.94
N SER A 6 31.20 14.01 -38.03
CA SER A 6 30.02 13.13 -38.11
C SER A 6 30.07 11.97 -37.11
N LEU A 7 31.26 11.43 -36.83
CA LEU A 7 31.43 10.30 -35.93
C LEU A 7 31.25 10.71 -34.45
N VAL A 8 31.73 11.90 -34.08
CA VAL A 8 31.50 12.48 -32.74
C VAL A 8 30.03 12.79 -32.50
N ILE A 9 29.32 13.33 -33.50
CA ILE A 9 27.87 13.61 -33.40
C ILE A 9 27.09 12.30 -33.19
N LEU A 10 27.45 11.22 -33.88
CA LEU A 10 26.82 9.91 -33.71
C LEU A 10 27.01 9.34 -32.30
N ILE A 11 28.20 9.50 -31.72
CA ILE A 11 28.50 9.05 -30.35
C ILE A 11 27.69 9.86 -29.32
N VAL A 12 27.58 11.17 -29.50
CA VAL A 12 26.81 12.04 -28.59
C VAL A 12 25.31 11.73 -28.67
N ILE A 13 24.77 11.48 -29.86
CA ILE A 13 23.38 11.09 -30.04
C ILE A 13 23.12 9.72 -29.40
N TYR A 14 23.96 8.71 -29.65
CA TYR A 14 23.79 7.39 -29.05
C TYR A 14 23.93 7.40 -27.52
N GLY A 15 24.89 8.14 -26.97
CA GLY A 15 25.09 8.26 -25.52
C GLY A 15 23.96 9.02 -24.82
N GLY A 16 23.42 10.06 -25.47
CA GLY A 16 22.26 10.81 -24.98
C GLY A 16 20.99 9.98 -24.93
N VAL A 17 20.72 9.19 -25.98
CA VAL A 17 19.54 8.30 -26.04
C VAL A 17 19.60 7.20 -24.98
N TYR A 18 20.77 6.61 -24.74
CA TYR A 18 20.95 5.59 -23.69
C TYR A 18 20.65 6.15 -22.29
N SER A 19 21.16 7.34 -21.99
CA SER A 19 20.98 7.98 -20.67
C SER A 19 19.51 8.36 -20.42
N TYR A 20 18.80 8.84 -21.44
CA TYR A 20 17.38 9.19 -21.36
C TYR A 20 16.47 7.96 -21.24
N ALA A 21 16.78 6.90 -21.99
CA ALA A 21 16.06 5.63 -21.91
C ALA A 21 16.16 5.02 -20.50
N GLN A 22 17.34 5.06 -19.87
CA GLN A 22 17.54 4.48 -18.55
C GLN A 22 16.79 5.25 -17.45
N GLN A 23 16.75 6.60 -17.50
CA GLN A 23 15.95 7.41 -16.55
C GLN A 23 14.43 7.24 -16.72
N SER A 24 13.95 7.06 -17.95
CA SER A 24 12.51 6.91 -18.21
C SER A 24 11.97 5.54 -17.78
N VAL A 25 12.75 4.47 -17.93
CA VAL A 25 12.34 3.12 -17.52
C VAL A 25 12.27 2.98 -16.00
N ASP A 26 13.24 3.54 -15.27
CA ASP A 26 13.26 3.48 -13.81
C ASP A 26 12.10 4.28 -13.18
N SER A 27 11.81 5.47 -13.69
CA SER A 27 10.70 6.30 -13.19
C SER A 27 9.32 5.74 -13.52
N MET A 28 9.17 5.04 -14.64
CA MET A 28 7.89 4.47 -15.08
C MET A 28 7.55 3.13 -14.40
N LEU A 29 8.55 2.28 -14.12
CA LEU A 29 8.30 0.96 -13.51
C LEU A 29 8.24 0.99 -11.98
N PHE A 30 9.05 1.83 -11.33
CA PHE A 30 9.28 1.68 -9.88
C PHE A 30 8.42 2.60 -9.00
N TYR A 31 8.16 3.83 -9.44
CA TYR A 31 7.38 4.84 -8.71
C TYR A 31 5.88 4.52 -8.51
N PRO A 32 5.13 3.96 -9.48
CA PRO A 32 3.70 3.73 -9.30
C PRO A 32 3.39 2.61 -8.30
N VAL A 33 4.29 1.65 -8.14
CA VAL A 33 4.10 0.51 -7.22
C VAL A 33 4.35 0.93 -5.77
N ASP A 34 5.32 1.81 -5.50
CA ASP A 34 5.58 2.31 -4.14
C ASP A 34 4.41 3.13 -3.61
N LYS A 35 3.87 4.04 -4.43
CA LYS A 35 2.67 4.80 -4.07
C LYS A 35 1.46 3.90 -3.81
N LYS A 36 1.33 2.80 -4.56
CA LYS A 36 0.28 1.80 -4.30
C LYS A 36 0.47 1.10 -2.96
N LEU A 37 1.71 0.72 -2.62
CA LEU A 37 2.04 0.11 -1.33
C LEU A 37 1.80 1.09 -0.17
N GLU A 38 2.26 2.34 -0.28
CA GLU A 38 2.02 3.39 0.72
C GLU A 38 0.53 3.63 0.94
N LYS A 39 -0.25 3.74 -0.14
CA LYS A 39 -1.72 3.88 -0.06
C LYS A 39 -2.36 2.66 0.60
N ALA A 40 -1.89 1.46 0.32
CA ALA A 40 -2.39 0.22 0.95
C ALA A 40 -2.05 0.16 2.45
N ILE A 41 -0.83 0.52 2.84
CA ILE A 41 -0.41 0.64 4.24
C ILE A 41 -1.27 1.68 4.97
N TYR A 42 -1.49 2.84 4.35
CA TYR A 42 -2.33 3.88 4.93
C TYR A 42 -3.78 3.39 5.11
N LYS A 43 -4.37 2.76 4.08
CA LYS A 43 -5.74 2.23 4.14
C LYS A 43 -5.88 1.19 5.26
N THR A 44 -4.96 0.23 5.33
CA THR A 44 -4.99 -0.83 6.35
C THR A 44 -4.78 -0.27 7.76
N THR A 45 -3.86 0.70 7.93
CA THR A 45 -3.68 1.40 9.22
C THR A 45 -4.95 2.12 9.67
N LYS A 46 -5.58 2.89 8.76
CA LYS A 46 -6.83 3.58 9.04
C LYS A 46 -7.95 2.60 9.41
N LYS A 47 -8.06 1.49 8.68
CA LYS A 47 -9.04 0.44 8.98
C LYS A 47 -8.81 -0.21 10.35
N HIS A 48 -7.55 -0.43 10.73
CA HIS A 48 -7.21 -0.95 12.06
C HIS A 48 -7.64 0.02 13.17
N ALA A 49 -7.33 1.31 13.02
CA ALA A 49 -7.72 2.33 13.98
C ALA A 49 -9.24 2.44 14.14
N LEU A 50 -9.99 2.33 13.03
CA LEU A 50 -11.45 2.33 13.05
C LEU A 50 -12.01 1.14 13.85
N PHE A 51 -11.45 -0.05 13.61
CA PHE A 51 -11.84 -1.24 14.37
C PHE A 51 -11.52 -1.10 15.85
N SER A 52 -10.34 -0.59 16.21
CA SER A 52 -9.99 -0.32 17.61
C SER A 52 -10.95 0.67 18.27
N TYR A 53 -11.30 1.74 17.55
CA TYR A 53 -12.26 2.73 18.02
C TYR A 53 -13.64 2.12 18.28
N ASN A 54 -14.17 1.33 17.33
CA ASN A 54 -15.47 0.69 17.49
C ASN A 54 -15.48 -0.32 18.64
N ILE A 55 -14.44 -1.15 18.76
CA ILE A 55 -14.32 -2.15 19.84
C ILE A 55 -14.27 -1.45 21.20
N ALA A 56 -13.48 -0.38 21.33
CA ALA A 56 -13.33 0.34 22.59
C ALA A 56 -14.63 1.01 23.06
N ASN A 57 -15.52 1.37 22.14
CA ASN A 57 -16.77 2.08 22.43
C ASN A 57 -18.01 1.18 22.32
N ILE A 58 -17.85 -0.12 22.10
CA ILE A 58 -18.99 -1.01 21.79
C ILE A 58 -20.00 -1.12 22.92
N THR A 59 -19.58 -0.95 24.17
CA THR A 59 -20.44 -0.98 25.35
C THR A 59 -20.98 0.40 25.74
N THR A 60 -20.65 1.44 24.98
CA THR A 60 -21.09 2.80 25.27
C THR A 60 -22.57 2.95 24.87
N PRO A 61 -23.46 3.36 25.79
CA PRO A 61 -24.89 3.49 25.48
C PRO A 61 -25.13 4.46 24.32
N GLY A 62 -25.90 4.02 23.31
CA GLY A 62 -26.23 4.83 22.12
C GLY A 62 -25.08 5.00 21.12
N PHE A 63 -23.97 4.27 21.27
CA PHE A 63 -22.88 4.30 20.31
C PHE A 63 -23.24 3.57 19.02
N GLU A 64 -23.04 4.25 17.89
CA GLU A 64 -23.18 3.65 16.56
C GLU A 64 -21.80 3.38 15.95
N PRO A 65 -21.46 2.12 15.64
CA PRO A 65 -20.16 1.76 15.08
C PRO A 65 -20.02 2.28 13.64
N ILE A 66 -18.86 2.83 13.33
CA ILE A 66 -18.56 3.31 11.98
C ILE A 66 -17.89 2.19 11.21
N LEU A 67 -18.57 1.64 10.19
CA LEU A 67 -18.09 0.52 9.40
C LEU A 67 -17.77 0.94 7.96
N TYR A 68 -16.81 0.27 7.34
CA TYR A 68 -16.67 0.33 5.90
C TYR A 68 -17.83 -0.39 5.22
N PRO A 69 -18.22 0.00 3.99
CA PRO A 69 -19.32 -0.66 3.28
C PRO A 69 -19.16 -2.18 3.16
N GLU A 70 -17.93 -2.65 2.93
CA GLU A 70 -17.65 -4.08 2.87
C GLU A 70 -17.89 -4.81 4.21
N ASP A 71 -17.46 -4.22 5.33
CA ASP A 71 -17.60 -4.84 6.64
C ASP A 71 -19.07 -4.79 7.11
N GLN A 72 -19.79 -3.71 6.75
CA GLN A 72 -21.22 -3.59 6.99
C GLN A 72 -22.00 -4.68 6.23
N ALA A 73 -21.65 -4.93 4.96
CA ALA A 73 -22.30 -5.96 4.16
C ALA A 73 -22.04 -7.37 4.73
N GLU A 74 -20.79 -7.66 5.13
CA GLU A 74 -20.44 -8.93 5.80
C GLU A 74 -21.23 -9.10 7.10
N LEU A 75 -21.30 -8.06 7.94
CA LEU A 75 -22.01 -8.12 9.20
C LEU A 75 -23.52 -8.30 9.03
N ASN A 76 -24.12 -7.64 8.03
CA ASN A 76 -25.54 -7.79 7.69
C ASN A 76 -25.87 -9.19 7.15
N ALA A 77 -24.91 -9.88 6.53
CA ALA A 77 -25.08 -11.26 6.08
C ALA A 77 -25.08 -12.27 7.24
N ILE A 78 -24.43 -11.93 8.37
CA ILE A 78 -24.34 -12.81 9.55
C ILE A 78 -25.57 -12.66 10.44
N ILE A 79 -26.00 -11.42 10.70
CA ILE A 79 -27.08 -11.15 11.65
C ILE A 79 -27.90 -9.94 11.20
N PRO A 80 -29.23 -9.91 11.39
CA PRO A 80 -30.03 -8.73 11.11
C PRO A 80 -29.73 -7.58 12.08
N ASN A 81 -29.99 -6.34 11.65
CA ASN A 81 -29.64 -5.12 12.39
C ASN A 81 -30.36 -4.95 13.73
N ASN A 82 -31.54 -5.56 13.88
CA ASN A 82 -32.42 -5.42 15.04
C ASN A 82 -32.24 -6.53 16.09
N SER A 83 -31.18 -7.34 15.99
CA SER A 83 -30.94 -8.44 16.93
C SER A 83 -30.27 -7.94 18.23
N GLU A 84 -30.70 -8.46 19.37
CA GLU A 84 -30.07 -8.23 20.67
C GLU A 84 -28.61 -8.73 20.73
N LEU A 85 -28.25 -9.70 19.87
CA LEU A 85 -26.89 -10.25 19.81
C LEU A 85 -25.95 -9.44 18.90
N ARG A 86 -26.44 -8.37 18.29
CA ARG A 86 -25.71 -7.58 17.28
C ARG A 86 -24.38 -7.05 17.82
N GLU A 87 -24.36 -6.54 19.04
CA GLU A 87 -23.13 -6.01 19.68
C GLU A 87 -22.06 -7.09 19.87
N LYS A 88 -22.46 -8.29 20.34
CA LYS A 88 -21.52 -9.41 20.54
C LYS A 88 -20.95 -9.89 19.21
N VAL A 89 -21.81 -10.07 18.21
CA VAL A 89 -21.38 -10.49 16.86
C VAL A 89 -20.51 -9.43 16.21
N LEU A 90 -20.83 -8.15 16.38
CA LEU A 90 -19.99 -7.04 15.92
C LEU A 90 -18.61 -7.10 16.55
N LEU A 91 -18.51 -7.31 17.87
CA LEU A 91 -17.23 -7.40 18.59
C LEU A 91 -16.36 -8.53 18.02
N GLU A 92 -16.93 -9.72 17.87
CA GLU A 92 -16.23 -10.89 17.33
C GLU A 92 -15.81 -10.65 15.87
N HIS A 93 -16.72 -10.12 15.06
CA HIS A 93 -16.46 -9.79 13.67
C HIS A 93 -15.32 -8.77 13.55
N MET A 94 -15.36 -7.66 14.29
CA MET A 94 -14.33 -6.62 14.29
C MET A 94 -12.98 -7.19 14.74
N SER A 95 -12.96 -8.04 15.76
CA SER A 95 -11.74 -8.67 16.27
C SER A 95 -11.09 -9.59 15.24
N ALA A 96 -11.90 -10.43 14.58
CA ALA A 96 -11.43 -11.30 13.50
C ALA A 96 -10.96 -10.49 12.28
N SER A 97 -11.72 -9.47 11.88
CA SER A 97 -11.37 -8.56 10.78
C SER A 97 -10.10 -7.77 11.08
N MET A 98 -9.88 -7.37 12.33
CA MET A 98 -8.65 -6.71 12.78
C MET A 98 -7.43 -7.62 12.67
N ALA A 99 -7.56 -8.91 13.04
CA ALA A 99 -6.50 -9.89 12.86
C ALA A 99 -6.14 -10.10 11.37
N ARG A 100 -7.15 -10.21 10.50
CA ARG A 100 -6.93 -10.28 9.04
C ARG A 100 -6.23 -9.03 8.51
N ASN A 101 -6.70 -7.85 8.92
CA ASN A 101 -6.14 -6.58 8.50
C ASN A 101 -4.70 -6.37 8.99
N ARG A 102 -4.36 -6.83 10.21
CA ARG A 102 -2.98 -6.85 10.73
C ARG A 102 -2.05 -7.64 9.82
N ASN A 103 -2.47 -8.82 9.36
CA ASN A 103 -1.66 -9.65 8.46
C ASN A 103 -1.45 -8.96 7.11
N LEU A 104 -2.47 -8.31 6.56
CA LEU A 104 -2.35 -7.51 5.33
C LEU A 104 -1.40 -6.34 5.51
N GLN A 105 -1.53 -5.56 6.58
CA GLN A 105 -0.66 -4.43 6.88
C GLN A 105 0.80 -4.88 7.01
N ALA A 106 1.07 -5.95 7.75
CA ALA A 106 2.40 -6.52 7.90
C ALA A 106 3.00 -6.96 6.56
N SER A 107 2.18 -7.57 5.69
CA SER A 107 2.59 -8.00 4.35
C SER A 107 2.97 -6.79 3.47
N TYR A 108 2.14 -5.76 3.43
CA TYR A 108 2.45 -4.54 2.65
C TYR A 108 3.70 -3.83 3.16
N LEU A 109 3.87 -3.74 4.48
CA LEU A 109 5.06 -3.14 5.08
C LEU A 109 6.32 -3.95 4.75
N SER A 110 6.24 -5.28 4.77
CA SER A 110 7.36 -6.15 4.39
C SER A 110 7.76 -5.96 2.93
N LEU A 111 6.78 -5.86 2.02
CA LEU A 111 7.04 -5.58 0.60
C LEU A 111 7.70 -4.22 0.42
N TYR A 112 7.18 -3.18 1.08
CA TYR A 112 7.74 -1.84 1.02
C TYR A 112 9.20 -1.80 1.50
N LYS A 113 9.49 -2.41 2.65
CA LYS A 113 10.87 -2.53 3.18
C LYS A 113 11.80 -3.23 2.20
N LYS A 114 11.36 -4.36 1.63
CA LYS A 114 12.15 -5.11 0.65
C LYS A 114 12.52 -4.26 -0.57
N ARG A 115 11.57 -3.44 -1.07
CA ARG A 115 11.84 -2.52 -2.18
C ARG A 115 12.86 -1.45 -1.82
N PHE A 116 12.73 -0.87 -0.63
CA PHE A 116 13.70 0.10 -0.13
C PHE A 116 15.12 -0.50 -0.03
N ASP A 117 15.23 -1.74 0.45
CA ASP A 117 16.50 -2.47 0.46
C ASP A 117 17.06 -2.70 -0.95
N THR A 118 16.21 -3.02 -1.93
CA THR A 118 16.63 -3.12 -3.35
C THR A 118 17.17 -1.79 -3.86
N TYR A 119 16.53 -0.66 -3.58
CA TYR A 119 17.03 0.66 -3.97
C TYR A 119 18.38 0.97 -3.33
N ARG A 120 18.53 0.66 -2.04
CA ARG A 120 19.79 0.84 -1.32
C ARG A 120 20.90 0.01 -1.96
N GLN A 121 20.63 -1.26 -2.31
CA GLN A 121 21.59 -2.13 -2.99
C GLN A 121 22.03 -1.55 -4.34
N ILE A 122 21.09 -1.16 -5.20
CA ILE A 122 21.38 -0.55 -6.51
C ILE A 122 22.24 0.71 -6.34
N ALA A 123 21.86 1.60 -5.41
CA ALA A 123 22.61 2.82 -5.14
C ALA A 123 24.03 2.54 -4.62
N THR A 124 24.23 1.47 -3.84
CA THR A 124 25.56 1.07 -3.34
C THR A 124 26.42 0.38 -4.39
N ILE A 125 25.83 -0.31 -5.37
CA ILE A 125 26.56 -0.95 -6.48
C ILE A 125 27.25 0.11 -7.34
N GLY A 126 26.59 1.25 -7.60
CA GLY A 126 27.20 2.37 -8.34
C GLY A 126 28.30 3.14 -7.60
N LYS A 127 28.63 2.76 -6.36
CA LYS A 127 29.67 3.39 -5.54
C LYS A 127 31.01 2.63 -5.55
N ARG A 128 31.09 1.47 -6.21
CA ARG A 128 32.32 0.69 -6.39
C ARG A 128 32.86 0.81 -7.81
#